data_AF-A0A7X6TNH9-F1
#
_entry.id   AF-A0A7X6TNH9-F1
#
_cell.length_a   1.000
_cell.length_b   1.000
_cell.length_c   1.000
_cell.angle_alpha   90.00
_cell.angle_beta   90.00
_cell.angle_gamma   90.00
#
_symmetry.space_group_name_H-M   'P 1'
#
loop_
_entity.id
_entity.type
_entity.pdbx_description
1 polymer ?
#
loop_
_entity_poly.entity_id
_entity_poly.type
_entity_poly.pdbx_seq_one_letter_code
_entity_poly.pdbx_strand_id
1 'polypeptide(L)'
;ITTDIIVGFPNETYEQFSKTLDLVKYCKFDSAFTFIFSPRPGTPAAKMSDTVSLEEKKRRFKELIALVASHAKERNMAYLGKTLEVLVEGPSKRCEAILSGYSENNKLVNFKGKGDKSLIGQIVPVKITRAKSWTLEGEVAVDKEVKKAVDELKKAFDRDELIQEYRLLANKIAESSEIQTLEKELKELQQKLCNYLDQNLKELYEETKEKYQELKKVYLENPLVNNYQVLKEQVDELLKEVNEILSKL
;
A
#
# COMPACT_ATOMS: atom_id res chain seq x y z
N ILE A 1 10.56 5.13 24.14
CA ILE A 1 10.86 4.24 25.31
C ILE A 1 9.68 3.31 25.51
N THR A 2 9.92 2.00 25.47
CA THR A 2 8.92 0.95 25.65
C THR A 2 9.31 0.03 26.81
N THR A 3 8.38 -0.78 27.32
CA THR A 3 8.64 -1.69 28.43
C THR A 3 7.67 -2.88 28.44
N ASP A 4 7.89 -3.83 29.33
CA ASP A 4 7.04 -4.99 29.58
C ASP A 4 6.63 -4.98 31.05
N ILE A 5 5.34 -5.16 31.35
CA ILE A 5 4.80 -5.08 32.71
C ILE A 5 3.91 -6.28 32.99
N ILE A 6 4.16 -6.97 34.09
CA ILE A 6 3.32 -8.06 34.59
C ILE A 6 2.48 -7.52 35.76
N VAL A 7 1.17 -7.74 35.73
CA VAL A 7 0.25 -7.42 36.83
C VAL A 7 -0.31 -8.69 37.47
N GLY A 8 -0.69 -8.61 38.75
CA GLY A 8 -1.25 -9.73 39.48
C GLY A 8 -0.21 -10.78 39.84
N PHE A 9 1.03 -10.37 40.08
CA PHE A 9 2.07 -11.22 40.66
C PHE A 9 1.57 -11.82 42.00
N PRO A 10 2.00 -13.03 42.40
CA PRO A 10 1.50 -13.67 43.62
C PRO A 10 1.60 -12.73 44.83
N ASN A 11 0.47 -12.53 45.51
CA ASN A 11 0.30 -11.65 46.67
C ASN A 11 0.51 -10.15 46.40
N GLU A 12 0.45 -9.70 45.15
CA GLU A 12 0.48 -8.27 44.81
C GLU A 12 -0.70 -7.54 45.45
N THR A 13 -0.42 -6.56 46.31
CA THR A 13 -1.45 -5.71 46.92
C THR A 13 -1.86 -4.59 45.96
N TYR A 14 -3.04 -4.00 46.17
CA TYR A 14 -3.44 -2.84 45.36
C TYR A 14 -2.51 -1.63 45.56
N GLU A 15 -1.91 -1.47 46.74
CA GLU A 15 -0.92 -0.41 46.99
C GLU A 15 0.34 -0.61 46.13
N GLN A 16 0.85 -1.85 46.04
CA GLN A 16 1.98 -2.18 45.17
C GLN A 16 1.65 -1.95 43.70
N PHE A 17 0.47 -2.36 43.26
CA PHE A 17 -0.01 -2.08 41.90
C PHE A 17 -0.14 -0.56 41.65
N SER A 18 -0.58 0.22 42.64
CA SER A 18 -0.68 1.68 42.53
C SER A 18 0.69 2.33 42.32
N LYS A 19 1.73 1.83 43.00
CA LYS A 19 3.12 2.28 42.75
C LYS A 19 3.58 1.99 41.32
N THR A 20 3.16 0.86 40.73
CA THR A 20 3.37 0.58 39.29
C THR A 20 2.67 1.61 38.41
N LEU A 21 1.43 1.98 38.71
CA LEU A 21 0.73 3.03 37.97
C LEU A 21 1.44 4.37 38.07
N ASP A 22 1.96 4.73 39.25
CA ASP A 22 2.68 6.00 39.44
C ASP A 22 3.99 6.04 38.64
N LEU A 23 4.72 4.93 38.56
CA LEU A 23 5.88 4.81 37.69
C LEU A 23 5.50 5.00 36.22
N VAL A 24 4.39 4.40 35.77
CA VAL A 24 3.91 4.54 34.39
C VAL A 24 3.51 5.98 34.09
N LYS A 25 2.84 6.68 35.03
CA LYS A 25 2.51 8.11 34.89
C LYS A 25 3.76 8.97 34.80
N TYR A 26 4.79 8.66 35.59
CA TYR A 26 6.05 9.39 35.60
C TYR A 26 6.81 9.21 34.28
N CYS A 27 7.02 7.97 33.83
CA CYS A 27 7.80 7.64 32.64
C CYS A 27 7.05 7.92 31.32
N LYS A 28 5.72 7.92 31.35
CA LYS A 28 4.84 8.13 30.18
C LYS A 28 5.10 7.24 28.96
N PHE A 29 5.60 6.00 29.09
CA PHE A 29 5.31 4.88 28.16
C PHE A 29 4.97 5.19 26.67
N ASP A 30 5.86 5.04 25.66
CA ASP A 30 5.40 5.02 24.24
C ASP A 30 4.45 3.86 23.97
N SER A 31 4.77 2.73 24.59
CA SER A 31 4.06 1.47 24.52
C SER A 31 4.53 0.62 25.70
N ALA A 32 3.67 -0.25 26.19
CA ALA A 32 4.05 -1.29 27.11
C ALA A 32 3.32 -2.58 26.77
N PHE A 33 4.05 -3.70 26.70
CA PHE A 33 3.43 -5.01 26.67
C PHE A 33 3.02 -5.39 28.07
N THR A 34 1.72 -5.48 28.30
CA THR A 34 1.16 -5.80 29.61
C THR A 34 0.70 -7.25 29.65
N PHE A 35 0.98 -7.95 30.73
CA PHE A 35 0.59 -9.35 30.92
C PHE A 35 -0.06 -9.55 32.29
N ILE A 36 -1.04 -10.46 32.35
CA ILE A 36 -1.47 -11.01 33.64
C ILE A 36 -0.49 -12.11 34.01
N PHE A 37 -0.03 -12.12 35.28
CA PHE A 37 0.86 -13.16 35.77
C PHE A 37 0.27 -14.55 35.53
N SER A 38 1.10 -15.41 34.93
CA SER A 38 0.84 -16.84 34.79
C SER A 38 2.05 -17.59 35.36
N PRO A 39 1.86 -18.51 36.31
CA PRO A 39 2.96 -19.29 36.85
C PRO A 39 3.64 -20.10 35.74
N ARG A 40 4.97 -20.11 35.76
CA ARG A 40 5.79 -20.89 34.82
C ARG A 40 6.53 -21.98 35.60
N PRO A 41 6.43 -23.27 35.18
CA PRO A 41 7.14 -24.36 35.86
C PRO A 41 8.62 -24.05 36.07
N GLY A 42 9.14 -24.35 37.26
CA GLY A 42 10.54 -24.12 37.62
C GLY A 42 10.88 -22.72 38.17
N THR A 43 9.96 -21.75 38.10
CA THR A 43 10.21 -20.40 38.66
C THR A 43 9.90 -20.34 40.18
N PRO A 44 10.61 -19.51 40.96
CA PRO A 44 10.25 -19.27 42.36
C PRO A 44 8.81 -18.77 42.53
N ALA A 45 8.37 -17.91 41.62
CA ALA A 45 7.00 -17.37 41.62
C ALA A 45 5.93 -18.45 41.45
N ALA A 46 6.21 -19.54 40.73
CA ALA A 46 5.27 -20.66 40.59
C ALA A 46 5.08 -21.47 41.88
N LYS A 47 5.98 -21.34 42.86
CA LYS A 47 5.88 -21.98 44.19
C LYS A 47 5.20 -21.10 45.22
N MET A 48 4.95 -19.82 44.90
CA MET A 48 4.30 -18.89 45.82
C MET A 48 2.80 -19.19 45.90
N SER A 49 2.24 -19.09 47.11
CA SER A 49 0.77 -18.99 47.24
C SER A 49 0.32 -17.68 46.62
N ASP A 50 -0.78 -17.71 45.88
CA ASP A 50 -1.30 -16.56 45.16
C ASP A 50 -2.67 -16.16 45.73
N THR A 51 -2.69 -15.06 46.48
CA THR A 51 -3.94 -14.53 47.05
C THR A 51 -4.71 -13.61 46.11
N VAL A 52 -4.19 -13.30 44.91
CA VAL A 52 -4.81 -12.34 44.00
C VAL A 52 -5.81 -13.05 43.10
N SER A 53 -7.10 -12.72 43.25
CA SER A 53 -8.15 -13.33 42.44
C SER A 53 -7.99 -12.96 40.95
N LEU A 54 -8.43 -13.85 40.06
CA LEU A 54 -8.40 -13.59 38.61
C LEU A 54 -9.16 -12.31 38.24
N GLU A 55 -10.24 -11.99 38.96
CA GLU A 55 -11.01 -10.77 38.75
C GLU A 55 -10.20 -9.52 39.07
N GLU A 56 -9.46 -9.51 40.18
CA GLU A 56 -8.55 -8.41 40.52
C GLU A 56 -7.45 -8.27 39.48
N LYS A 57 -6.84 -9.37 39.03
CA LYS A 57 -5.81 -9.33 37.98
C LYS A 57 -6.34 -8.69 36.70
N LYS A 58 -7.55 -9.08 36.27
CA LYS A 58 -8.23 -8.51 35.10
C LYS A 58 -8.55 -7.03 35.29
N ARG A 59 -8.99 -6.62 36.49
CA ARG A 59 -9.26 -5.21 36.82
C ARG A 59 -8.00 -4.36 36.69
N ARG A 60 -6.91 -4.79 37.36
CA ARG A 60 -5.60 -4.12 37.33
C ARG A 60 -5.03 -4.04 35.91
N PHE A 61 -5.14 -5.13 35.16
CA PHE A 61 -4.72 -5.18 33.75
C PHE A 61 -5.44 -4.13 32.89
N LYS A 62 -6.76 -4.03 33.02
CA LYS A 62 -7.54 -3.03 32.27
C LYS A 62 -7.16 -1.59 32.66
N GLU A 63 -6.98 -1.34 33.95
CA GLU A 63 -6.57 -0.03 34.48
C GLU A 63 -5.21 0.40 33.93
N LEU A 64 -4.23 -0.51 33.96
CA LEU A 64 -2.89 -0.27 33.41
C LEU A 64 -2.93 -0.04 31.90
N ILE A 65 -3.65 -0.87 31.13
CA ILE A 65 -3.76 -0.71 29.67
C ILE A 65 -4.37 0.63 29.32
N ALA A 66 -5.43 1.05 30.02
CA ALA A 66 -6.09 2.32 29.75
C ALA A 66 -5.13 3.49 29.96
N LEU A 67 -4.33 3.45 31.03
CA LEU A 67 -3.32 4.46 31.31
C LEU A 67 -2.24 4.50 30.22
N VAL A 68 -1.65 3.37 29.87
CA VAL A 68 -0.61 3.28 28.81
C VAL A 68 -1.17 3.74 27.47
N ALA A 69 -2.39 3.33 27.11
CA ALA A 69 -3.03 3.74 25.87
C ALA A 69 -3.29 5.25 25.79
N SER A 70 -3.56 5.89 26.94
CA SER A 70 -3.72 7.33 27.03
C SER A 70 -2.41 8.08 26.73
N HIS A 71 -1.30 7.65 27.34
CA HIS A 71 0.02 8.24 27.10
C HIS A 71 0.56 7.95 25.70
N ALA A 72 0.34 6.75 25.18
CA ALA A 72 0.68 6.40 23.81
C ALA A 72 -0.06 7.29 22.81
N LYS A 73 -1.36 7.57 23.05
CA LYS A 73 -2.14 8.50 22.23
C LYS A 73 -1.60 9.94 22.35
N GLU A 74 -1.34 10.42 23.56
CA GLU A 74 -0.77 11.76 23.82
C GLU A 74 0.53 11.97 23.03
N ARG A 75 1.46 11.00 23.08
CA ARG A 75 2.71 11.03 22.30
C ARG A 75 2.46 10.94 20.80
N ASN A 76 1.55 10.06 20.38
CA ASN A 76 1.26 9.91 18.96
C ASN A 76 0.63 11.18 18.35
N MET A 77 -0.13 11.94 19.14
CA MET A 77 -0.68 13.23 18.70
C MET A 77 0.40 14.26 18.34
N ALA A 78 1.59 14.18 18.92
CA ALA A 78 2.71 15.07 18.58
C ALA A 78 3.26 14.84 17.16
N TYR A 79 2.85 13.76 16.49
CA TYR A 79 3.18 13.48 15.08
C TYR A 79 2.11 13.97 14.11
N LEU A 80 0.92 14.38 14.59
CA LEU A 80 -0.15 14.84 13.72
C LEU A 80 0.32 16.02 12.86
N GLY A 81 0.15 15.92 11.54
CA GLY A 81 0.56 16.93 10.57
C GLY A 81 2.04 16.90 10.18
N LYS A 82 2.88 16.11 10.87
CA LYS A 82 4.30 15.93 10.52
C LYS A 82 4.46 14.88 9.43
N THR A 83 5.56 14.98 8.69
CA THR A 83 6.02 13.94 7.78
C THR A 83 7.02 13.06 8.50
N LEU A 84 6.85 11.74 8.37
CA LEU A 84 7.76 10.74 8.90
C LEU A 84 8.29 9.88 7.77
N GLU A 85 9.57 9.53 7.84
CA GLU A 85 10.14 8.47 7.01
C GLU A 85 9.59 7.12 7.49
N VAL A 86 9.03 6.35 6.56
CA VAL A 86 8.36 5.06 6.85
C VAL A 86 8.92 3.98 5.93
N LEU A 87 9.53 2.95 6.53
CA LEU A 87 9.88 1.72 5.83
C LEU A 87 8.61 0.93 5.55
N VAL A 88 8.29 0.74 4.27
CA VAL A 88 7.09 0.03 3.82
C VAL A 88 7.32 -1.48 3.89
N GLU A 89 6.51 -2.21 4.66
CA GLU A 89 6.60 -3.67 4.75
C GLU A 89 5.64 -4.37 3.80
N GLY A 90 4.49 -3.76 3.50
CA GLY A 90 3.46 -4.41 2.69
C GLY A 90 2.05 -3.91 2.96
N PRO A 91 1.04 -4.61 2.43
CA PRO A 91 -0.36 -4.28 2.68
C PRO A 91 -0.72 -4.39 4.17
N SER A 92 -1.60 -3.50 4.62
CA SER A 92 -2.13 -3.50 5.98
C SER A 92 -2.97 -4.76 6.21
N LYS A 93 -2.83 -5.37 7.40
CA LYS A 93 -3.58 -6.57 7.80
C LYS A 93 -5.10 -6.45 7.69
N ARG A 94 -5.63 -5.22 7.68
CA ARG A 94 -7.09 -4.95 7.64
C ARG A 94 -7.61 -4.62 6.25
N CYS A 95 -6.75 -4.20 5.34
CA CYS A 95 -7.16 -3.73 4.01
C CYS A 95 -5.96 -3.77 3.06
N GLU A 96 -6.03 -4.62 2.03
CA GLU A 96 -4.95 -4.76 1.05
C GLU A 96 -4.69 -3.50 0.23
N ALA A 97 -5.69 -2.61 0.11
CA ALA A 97 -5.54 -1.33 -0.59
C ALA A 97 -4.75 -0.27 0.20
N ILE A 98 -4.45 -0.52 1.48
CA ILE A 98 -3.69 0.37 2.36
C ILE A 98 -2.32 -0.26 2.60
N LEU A 99 -1.25 0.52 2.47
CA LEU A 99 0.09 0.07 2.83
C LEU A 99 0.36 0.31 4.31
N SER A 100 1.21 -0.53 4.88
CA SER A 100 1.67 -0.45 6.25
C SER A 100 3.18 -0.55 6.33
N GLY A 101 3.74 0.13 7.32
CA GLY A 101 5.17 0.20 7.55
C GLY A 101 5.51 0.78 8.91
N TYR A 102 6.80 0.87 9.20
CA TYR A 102 7.31 1.40 10.46
C TYR A 102 8.15 2.64 10.23
N SER A 103 7.91 3.66 11.05
CA SER A 103 8.82 4.81 11.13
C SER A 103 10.11 4.46 11.87
N GLU A 104 11.11 5.33 11.83
CA GLU A 104 12.38 5.19 12.57
C GLU A 104 12.18 4.90 14.06
N ASN A 105 11.15 5.50 14.67
CA ASN A 105 10.81 5.30 16.09
C ASN A 105 9.93 4.06 16.32
N ASN A 106 9.92 3.12 15.37
CA ASN A 106 9.15 1.88 15.36
C ASN A 106 7.63 2.08 15.56
N LYS A 107 7.09 3.21 15.10
CA LYS A 107 5.64 3.44 15.09
C LYS A 107 5.04 2.84 13.83
N LEU A 108 4.00 2.01 14.00
CA LEU A 108 3.23 1.45 12.90
C LEU A 108 2.40 2.56 12.22
N VAL A 109 2.63 2.76 10.93
CA VAL A 109 1.95 3.75 10.09
C VAL A 109 1.15 3.01 9.01
N ASN A 110 -0.14 3.29 8.90
CA ASN A 110 -0.98 2.82 7.79
C ASN A 110 -1.27 4.00 6.86
N PHE A 111 -0.94 3.89 5.58
CA PHE A 111 -1.07 5.03 4.68
C PHE A 111 -1.58 4.65 3.29
N LYS A 112 -2.22 5.63 2.65
CA LYS A 112 -2.74 5.49 1.29
C LYS A 112 -1.61 5.69 0.29
N GLY A 113 -0.96 4.60 -0.13
CA GLY A 113 0.03 4.58 -1.21
C GLY A 113 -0.55 4.16 -2.56
N LYS A 114 -1.86 4.38 -2.79
CA LYS A 114 -2.62 3.89 -3.96
C LYS A 114 -2.51 2.36 -4.23
N GLY A 115 -2.07 1.57 -3.25
CA GLY A 115 -1.85 0.13 -3.44
C GLY A 115 -0.66 -0.21 -4.35
N ASP A 116 0.23 0.76 -4.60
CA ASP A 116 1.42 0.53 -5.40
C ASP A 116 2.41 -0.36 -4.64
N LYS A 117 2.47 -1.63 -5.04
CA LYS A 117 3.34 -2.64 -4.43
C LYS A 117 4.83 -2.37 -4.70
N SER A 118 5.17 -1.47 -5.63
CA SER A 118 6.57 -1.10 -5.89
C SER A 118 7.24 -0.43 -4.69
N LEU A 119 6.46 0.18 -3.79
CA LEU A 119 6.96 0.86 -2.60
C LEU A 119 7.44 -0.09 -1.50
N ILE A 120 7.10 -1.38 -1.57
CA ILE A 120 7.47 -2.36 -0.54
C ILE A 120 9.00 -2.50 -0.46
N GLY A 121 9.55 -2.42 0.74
CA GLY A 121 10.99 -2.44 1.00
C GLY A 121 11.68 -1.08 0.89
N GLN A 122 10.94 -0.03 0.48
CA GLN A 122 11.46 1.33 0.40
C GLN A 122 11.12 2.14 1.65
N ILE A 123 11.89 3.21 1.89
CA ILE A 123 11.57 4.22 2.89
C ILE A 123 10.88 5.38 2.15
N VAL A 124 9.65 5.71 2.58
CA VAL A 124 8.87 6.77 1.94
C VAL A 124 8.45 7.84 2.96
N PRO A 125 8.43 9.12 2.57
CA PRO A 125 7.92 10.18 3.42
C PRO A 125 6.39 10.07 3.50
N VAL A 126 5.85 9.97 4.71
CA VAL A 126 4.40 9.87 4.97
C VAL A 126 3.96 11.00 5.88
N LYS A 127 3.02 11.82 5.40
CA LYS A 127 2.38 12.86 6.21
C LYS A 127 1.29 12.24 7.08
N ILE A 128 1.40 12.41 8.38
CA ILE A 128 0.46 11.84 9.36
C ILE A 128 -0.82 12.70 9.41
N THR A 129 -1.95 12.09 9.09
CA THR A 129 -3.28 12.74 9.08
C THR A 129 -4.12 12.35 10.29
N ARG A 130 -3.81 11.23 10.95
CA ARG A 130 -4.51 10.80 12.17
C ARG A 130 -3.60 10.02 13.10
N ALA A 131 -3.72 10.28 14.39
CA ALA A 131 -3.02 9.55 15.44
C ALA A 131 -4.00 8.75 16.30
N LYS A 132 -3.77 7.44 16.43
CA LYS A 132 -4.44 6.54 17.38
C LYS A 132 -3.44 6.13 18.48
N SER A 133 -3.90 5.43 19.51
CA SER A 133 -3.02 4.97 20.60
C SER A 133 -1.87 4.08 20.11
N TRP A 134 -2.14 3.17 19.17
CA TRP A 134 -1.17 2.15 18.75
C TRP A 134 -0.68 2.30 17.31
N THR A 135 -1.35 3.11 16.51
CA THR A 135 -1.06 3.27 15.09
C THR A 135 -1.19 4.72 14.66
N LEU A 136 -0.44 5.10 13.64
CA LEU A 136 -0.62 6.33 12.90
C LEU A 136 -1.30 6.03 11.56
N GLU A 137 -2.01 7.02 11.02
CA GLU A 137 -2.53 6.98 9.66
C GLU A 137 -2.07 8.20 8.89
N GLY A 138 -1.83 8.03 7.59
CA GLY A 138 -1.31 9.10 6.76
C GLY A 138 -1.48 8.88 5.26
N GLU A 139 -0.82 9.74 4.51
CA GLU A 139 -0.71 9.70 3.06
C GLU A 139 0.73 9.95 2.64
N VAL A 140 1.15 9.35 1.54
CA VAL A 140 2.52 9.58 1.02
C VAL A 140 2.66 11.07 0.74
N ALA A 141 3.66 11.67 1.38
CA ALA A 141 4.02 13.05 1.15
C ALA A 141 4.74 13.11 -0.20
N VAL A 142 4.03 13.47 -1.26
CA VAL A 142 4.69 13.82 -2.52
C VAL A 142 5.48 15.09 -2.25
N ASP A 143 6.80 15.04 -2.48
CA ASP A 143 7.65 16.23 -2.37
C ASP A 143 7.02 17.36 -3.21
N LYS A 144 6.99 18.57 -2.66
CA LYS A 144 6.40 19.72 -3.35
C LYS A 144 7.13 20.04 -4.65
N GLU A 145 8.44 19.89 -4.67
CA GLU A 145 9.26 20.11 -5.87
C GLU A 145 9.05 18.99 -6.88
N VAL A 146 8.97 17.72 -6.44
CA VAL A 146 8.63 16.60 -7.34
C VAL A 146 7.23 16.77 -7.91
N LYS A 147 6.25 17.16 -7.10
CA LYS A 147 4.89 17.43 -7.57
C LYS A 147 4.88 18.57 -8.58
N LYS A 148 5.62 19.64 -8.32
CA LYS A 148 5.77 20.77 -9.25
C LYS A 148 6.42 20.34 -10.56
N ALA A 149 7.50 19.55 -10.51
CA ALA A 149 8.18 19.00 -11.68
C ALA A 149 7.24 18.10 -12.50
N VAL A 150 6.48 17.21 -11.85
CA VAL A 150 5.47 16.37 -12.51
C VAL A 150 4.37 17.22 -13.15
N ASP A 151 3.90 18.27 -12.48
CA ASP A 151 2.86 19.16 -13.02
C ASP A 151 3.39 20.03 -14.18
N GLU A 152 4.66 20.43 -14.16
CA GLU A 152 5.32 21.12 -15.27
C GLU A 152 5.54 20.19 -16.46
N LEU A 153 5.98 18.96 -16.20
CA LEU A 153 6.17 17.92 -17.22
C LEU A 153 4.85 17.60 -17.93
N LYS A 154 3.74 17.43 -17.19
CA LYS A 154 2.41 17.23 -17.80
C LYS A 154 2.04 18.37 -18.75
N LYS A 155 2.28 19.62 -18.36
CA LYS A 155 2.01 20.78 -19.21
C LYS A 155 2.89 20.80 -20.46
N ALA A 156 4.14 20.34 -20.36
CA ALA A 156 5.03 20.19 -21.51
C ALA A 156 4.52 19.11 -22.47
N PHE A 157 4.17 17.94 -21.95
CA PHE A 157 3.56 16.84 -22.73
C PHE A 157 2.27 17.27 -23.43
N ASP A 158 1.41 18.05 -22.77
CA ASP A 158 0.16 18.52 -23.38
C ASP A 158 0.40 19.52 -24.54
N ARG A 159 1.58 20.14 -24.59
CA ARG A 159 1.98 21.08 -25.67
C ARG A 159 2.84 20.42 -26.74
N ASP A 160 3.31 19.21 -26.50
CA ASP A 160 4.19 18.50 -27.40
C ASP A 160 3.43 18.06 -28.67
N GLU A 161 3.99 18.38 -29.84
CA GLU A 161 3.34 18.16 -31.13
C GLU A 161 3.14 16.67 -31.41
N LEU A 162 4.12 15.83 -31.09
CA LEU A 162 4.05 14.38 -31.25
C LEU A 162 2.93 13.80 -30.39
N ILE A 163 2.84 14.21 -29.13
CA ILE A 163 1.79 13.75 -28.20
C ILE A 163 0.41 14.22 -28.63
N GLN A 164 0.28 15.46 -29.14
CA GLN A 164 -0.99 15.97 -29.67
C GLN A 164 -1.44 15.19 -30.90
N GLU A 165 -0.53 14.92 -31.84
CA GLU A 165 -0.81 14.14 -33.05
C GLU A 165 -1.21 12.70 -32.70
N TYR A 166 -0.46 12.07 -31.80
CA TYR A 166 -0.76 10.73 -31.28
C TYR A 166 -2.18 10.66 -30.67
N ARG A 167 -2.54 11.63 -29.81
CA ARG A 167 -3.88 11.70 -29.20
C ARG A 167 -4.98 11.94 -30.23
N LEU A 168 -4.75 12.82 -31.20
CA LEU A 168 -5.70 13.09 -32.28
C LEU A 168 -5.97 11.82 -33.10
N LEU A 169 -4.92 11.08 -33.42
CA LEU A 169 -5.04 9.86 -34.20
C LEU A 169 -5.72 8.73 -33.42
N ALA A 170 -5.42 8.61 -32.13
CA ALA A 170 -6.14 7.70 -31.23
C ALA A 170 -7.65 7.99 -31.20
N ASN A 171 -8.04 9.26 -31.15
CA ASN A 171 -9.45 9.67 -31.22
C ASN A 171 -10.07 9.33 -32.58
N LYS A 172 -9.37 9.60 -33.69
CA LYS A 172 -9.84 9.26 -35.05
C LYS A 172 -10.05 7.75 -35.22
N ILE A 173 -9.15 6.93 -34.66
CA ILE A 173 -9.32 5.47 -34.63
C ILE A 173 -10.56 5.11 -33.82
N ALA A 174 -10.72 5.68 -32.64
CA ALA A 174 -11.87 5.43 -31.77
C ALA A 174 -13.20 5.87 -32.38
N GLU A 175 -13.22 6.84 -33.29
CA GLU A 175 -14.42 7.31 -34.00
C GLU A 175 -14.71 6.55 -35.31
N SER A 176 -13.76 5.78 -35.84
CA SER A 176 -13.90 5.09 -37.12
C SER A 176 -14.74 3.82 -36.99
N SER A 177 -15.93 3.82 -37.58
CA SER A 177 -16.83 2.65 -37.60
C SER A 177 -16.21 1.44 -38.32
N GLU A 178 -15.39 1.68 -39.33
CA GLU A 178 -14.66 0.63 -40.05
C GLU A 178 -13.65 -0.07 -39.12
N ILE A 179 -12.84 0.71 -38.42
CA ILE A 179 -11.81 0.17 -37.52
C ILE A 179 -12.45 -0.54 -36.32
N GLN A 180 -13.51 0.03 -35.74
CA GLN A 180 -14.27 -0.62 -34.67
C GLN A 180 -14.84 -1.98 -35.10
N THR A 181 -15.29 -2.10 -36.35
CA THR A 181 -15.81 -3.37 -36.90
C THR A 181 -14.68 -4.39 -37.01
N LEU A 182 -13.52 -3.99 -37.55
CA LEU A 182 -12.33 -4.83 -37.65
C LEU A 182 -11.83 -5.29 -36.27
N GLU A 183 -11.77 -4.40 -35.28
CA GLU A 183 -11.36 -4.73 -33.91
C GLU A 183 -12.31 -5.76 -33.26
N LYS A 184 -13.62 -5.58 -33.47
CA LYS A 184 -14.64 -6.51 -32.97
C LYS A 184 -14.48 -7.89 -33.58
N GLU A 185 -14.33 -7.98 -34.90
CA GLU A 185 -14.14 -9.24 -35.61
C GLU A 185 -12.83 -9.94 -35.22
N LEU A 186 -11.73 -9.18 -35.09
CA LEU A 186 -10.45 -9.71 -34.58
C LEU A 186 -10.60 -10.29 -33.19
N LYS A 187 -11.32 -9.61 -32.30
CA LYS A 187 -11.57 -10.08 -30.93
C LYS A 187 -12.42 -11.35 -30.91
N GLU A 188 -13.44 -11.45 -31.77
CA GLU A 188 -14.26 -12.66 -31.91
C GLU A 188 -13.44 -13.85 -32.42
N LEU A 189 -12.59 -13.63 -33.44
CA LEU A 189 -11.68 -14.66 -33.95
C LEU A 189 -10.65 -15.09 -32.90
N GLN A 190 -10.10 -14.13 -32.14
CA GLN A 190 -9.17 -14.43 -31.06
C GLN A 190 -9.83 -15.27 -29.94
N GLN A 191 -11.08 -14.96 -29.58
CA GLN A 191 -11.84 -15.77 -28.61
C GLN A 191 -12.09 -17.19 -29.14
N LYS A 192 -12.43 -17.33 -30.42
CA LYS A 192 -12.60 -18.64 -31.07
C LYS A 192 -11.31 -19.46 -31.05
N LEU A 193 -10.17 -18.83 -31.35
CA LEU A 193 -8.85 -19.48 -31.29
C LEU A 193 -8.56 -20.04 -29.91
N CYS A 194 -8.78 -19.26 -28.84
CA CYS A 194 -8.63 -19.74 -27.47
C CYS A 194 -9.54 -20.95 -27.18
N ASN A 195 -10.82 -20.85 -27.53
CA ASN A 195 -11.79 -21.92 -27.30
C ASN A 195 -11.42 -23.22 -28.05
N TYR A 196 -10.96 -23.12 -29.30
CA TYR A 196 -10.56 -24.29 -30.09
C TYR A 196 -9.26 -24.92 -29.61
N LEU A 197 -8.33 -24.11 -29.09
CA LEU A 197 -7.13 -24.60 -28.44
C LEU A 197 -7.49 -25.43 -27.19
N ASP A 198 -8.41 -24.93 -26.36
CA ASP A 198 -8.89 -25.61 -25.15
C ASP A 198 -9.64 -26.91 -25.47
N GLN A 199 -10.41 -26.93 -26.56
CA GLN A 199 -11.17 -28.09 -27.02
C GLN A 199 -10.34 -29.06 -27.90
N ASN A 200 -9.06 -28.75 -28.14
CA ASN A 200 -8.14 -29.53 -28.98
C ASN A 200 -8.64 -29.77 -30.42
N LEU A 201 -9.38 -28.80 -30.98
CA LEU A 201 -9.97 -28.84 -32.32
C LEU A 201 -8.98 -28.28 -33.36
N LYS A 202 -7.98 -29.07 -33.75
CA LYS A 202 -6.85 -28.62 -34.59
C LYS A 202 -7.24 -28.05 -35.95
N GLU A 203 -8.19 -28.66 -36.66
CA GLU A 203 -8.59 -28.21 -38.00
C GLU A 203 -9.29 -26.84 -37.96
N LEU A 204 -10.25 -26.66 -37.05
CA LEU A 204 -10.92 -25.36 -36.85
C LEU A 204 -9.97 -24.29 -36.34
N TYR A 205 -8.97 -24.67 -35.54
CA TYR A 205 -7.96 -23.74 -35.05
C TYR A 205 -7.12 -23.17 -36.19
N GLU A 206 -6.58 -24.01 -37.08
CA GLU A 206 -5.76 -23.53 -38.20
C GLU A 206 -6.58 -22.69 -39.20
N GLU A 207 -7.82 -23.09 -39.52
CA GLU A 207 -8.70 -22.30 -40.38
C GLU A 207 -9.02 -20.91 -39.78
N THR A 208 -9.31 -20.86 -38.48
CA THR A 208 -9.60 -19.60 -37.78
C THR A 208 -8.36 -18.71 -37.68
N LYS A 209 -7.18 -19.32 -37.56
CA LYS A 209 -5.90 -18.63 -37.46
C LYS A 209 -5.53 -17.97 -38.79
N GLU A 210 -5.78 -18.63 -39.91
CA GLU A 210 -5.61 -18.02 -41.24
C GLU A 210 -6.51 -16.79 -41.40
N LYS A 211 -7.82 -16.93 -41.10
CA LYS A 211 -8.78 -15.81 -41.13
C LYS A 211 -8.36 -14.65 -40.23
N TYR A 212 -7.87 -14.97 -39.02
CA TYR A 212 -7.35 -13.97 -38.10
C TYR A 212 -6.11 -13.25 -38.65
N GLN A 213 -5.19 -13.97 -39.29
CA GLN A 213 -3.99 -13.37 -39.88
C GLN A 213 -4.32 -12.45 -41.06
N GLU A 214 -5.24 -12.87 -41.93
CA GLU A 214 -5.71 -12.03 -43.04
C GLU A 214 -6.38 -10.75 -42.55
N LEU A 215 -7.32 -10.88 -41.60
CA LEU A 215 -8.01 -9.72 -41.04
C LEU A 215 -7.06 -8.79 -40.27
N LYS A 216 -6.10 -9.37 -39.55
CA LYS A 216 -5.08 -8.60 -38.82
C LYS A 216 -4.20 -7.81 -39.78
N LYS A 217 -3.88 -8.38 -40.95
CA LYS A 217 -3.15 -7.68 -41.99
C LYS A 217 -3.92 -6.47 -42.50
N VAL A 218 -5.22 -6.63 -42.82
CA VAL A 218 -6.10 -5.53 -43.24
C VAL A 218 -6.18 -4.43 -42.18
N TYR A 219 -6.33 -4.82 -40.91
CA TYR A 219 -6.34 -3.87 -39.80
C TYR A 219 -5.03 -3.07 -39.67
N LEU A 220 -3.88 -3.75 -39.77
CA LEU A 220 -2.57 -3.11 -39.65
C LEU A 220 -2.22 -2.24 -40.86
N GLU A 221 -2.68 -2.59 -42.06
CA GLU A 221 -2.48 -1.81 -43.28
C GLU A 221 -3.40 -0.58 -43.37
N ASN A 222 -4.40 -0.46 -42.49
CA ASN A 222 -5.24 0.73 -42.44
C ASN A 222 -4.38 1.99 -42.15
N PRO A 223 -4.47 3.06 -42.96
CA PRO A 223 -3.60 4.22 -42.81
C PRO A 223 -3.62 4.86 -41.42
N LEU A 224 -4.78 4.91 -40.76
CA LEU A 224 -4.89 5.49 -39.41
C LEU A 224 -4.20 4.60 -38.38
N VAL A 225 -4.41 3.29 -38.47
CA VAL A 225 -3.81 2.30 -37.56
C VAL A 225 -2.29 2.27 -37.75
N ASN A 226 -1.81 2.20 -38.98
CA ASN A 226 -0.38 2.18 -39.29
C ASN A 226 0.33 3.44 -38.77
N ASN A 227 -0.21 4.63 -39.08
CA ASN A 227 0.35 5.88 -38.58
C ASN A 227 0.33 5.95 -37.04
N TYR A 228 -0.69 5.38 -36.41
CA TYR A 228 -0.78 5.32 -34.96
C TYR A 228 0.28 4.41 -34.35
N GLN A 229 0.59 3.26 -34.98
CA GLN A 229 1.67 2.38 -34.50
C GLN A 229 3.01 3.09 -34.56
N VAL A 230 3.32 3.78 -35.67
CA VAL A 230 4.56 4.54 -35.82
C VAL A 230 4.69 5.63 -34.76
N LEU A 231 3.65 6.44 -34.57
CA LEU A 231 3.64 7.48 -33.54
C LEU A 231 3.72 6.90 -32.12
N LYS A 232 3.06 5.77 -31.89
CA LYS A 232 3.09 5.08 -30.60
C LYS A 232 4.52 4.67 -30.23
N GLU A 233 5.27 4.11 -31.17
CA GLU A 233 6.68 3.75 -30.94
C GLU A 233 7.53 4.97 -30.55
N GLN A 234 7.33 6.10 -31.22
CA GLN A 234 8.02 7.35 -30.89
C GLN A 234 7.62 7.90 -29.52
N VAL A 235 6.33 7.85 -29.16
CA VAL A 235 5.82 8.26 -27.84
C VAL A 235 6.35 7.34 -26.74
N ASP A 236 6.41 6.03 -26.98
CA ASP A 236 6.95 5.06 -26.04
C ASP A 236 8.45 5.30 -25.78
N GLU A 237 9.22 5.68 -26.81
CA GLU A 237 10.63 6.07 -26.70
C GLU A 237 10.80 7.36 -25.87
N LEU A 238 10.00 8.40 -26.16
CA LEU A 238 10.02 9.64 -25.41
C LEU A 238 9.65 9.43 -23.92
N LEU A 239 8.66 8.58 -23.64
CA LEU A 239 8.30 8.22 -22.26
C LEU A 239 9.44 7.48 -21.54
N LYS A 240 10.20 6.65 -22.25
CA LYS A 240 11.35 5.94 -21.70
C LYS A 240 12.46 6.90 -21.31
N GLU A 241 12.79 7.88 -22.15
CA GLU A 241 13.77 8.92 -21.85
C GLU A 241 13.37 9.73 -20.61
N VAL A 242 12.11 10.14 -20.55
CA VAL A 242 11.55 10.88 -19.41
C VAL A 242 11.64 10.06 -18.13
N ASN A 243 11.31 8.77 -18.19
CA ASN A 243 11.41 7.89 -17.03
C ASN A 243 12.87 7.71 -16.58
N GLU A 244 13.82 7.62 -17.51
CA GLU A 244 15.23 7.55 -17.19
C GLU A 244 15.73 8.83 -16.48
N ILE A 245 15.28 10.01 -16.93
CA ILE A 245 15.60 11.29 -16.29
C ILE A 245 15.00 11.35 -14.88
N LEU A 246 13.71 10.99 -14.74
CA LEU A 246 13.01 10.99 -13.46
C LEU A 246 13.61 9.99 -12.47
N SER A 247 14.14 8.85 -12.93
CA SER A 247 14.80 7.86 -12.07
C SER A 247 16.13 8.32 -11.47
N LYS A 248 16.72 9.38 -12.02
CA LYS A 248 17.99 9.99 -11.56
C LYS A 248 17.77 11.16 -10.59
N LEU A 249 16.52 11.57 -10.37
CA LEU A 249 16.09 12.61 -9.41
C LEU A 249 15.65 11.97 -8.10
#